data_AF-A0A1G5IVY5-F1
#
_entry.id   AF-A0A1G5IVY5-F1
#
_cell.length_a   1.000
_cell.length_b   1.000
_cell.length_c   1.000
_cell.angle_alpha   90.00
_cell.angle_beta   90.00
_cell.angle_gamma   90.00
#
_symmetry.space_group_name_H-M   'P 1'
#
loop_
_entity.id
_entity.type
_entity.pdbx_description
1 polymer ?
#
loop_
_entity_poly.entity_id
_entity_poly.type
_entity_poly.pdbx_seq_one_letter_code
_entity_poly.pdbx_strand_id
1 'polypeptide(L)'
;MRIQFPTASRAPALIMAVLVAANVTACAGGSNPVRDIATAVGAGPKTAPTPDFVAQSRPQSLDYMPIGTPVEGRPTPARSPDEIKAAESELDALRARNESAGAAAARLGGTPPPEPIKMPVNTPQRPRQKTNSNTNR
;
A
#
# COMPACT_ATOMS: atom_id res chain seq x y z
N MET A 1 66.01 -19.89 28.97
CA MET A 1 64.77 -20.68 29.10
C MET A 1 63.73 -20.05 28.17
N ARG A 2 63.45 -20.64 27.00
CA ARG A 2 62.44 -20.13 26.06
C ARG A 2 61.13 -20.86 26.33
N ILE A 3 60.09 -20.11 26.71
CA ILE A 3 58.75 -20.65 26.94
C ILE A 3 58.02 -20.60 25.58
N GLN A 4 57.83 -21.79 24.99
CA GLN A 4 57.03 -21.99 23.79
C GLN A 4 55.56 -22.14 24.23
N PHE A 5 54.69 -21.18 23.91
CA PHE A 5 53.25 -21.34 24.12
C PHE A 5 52.63 -22.11 22.94
N PRO A 6 51.74 -23.10 23.18
CA PRO A 6 51.09 -23.85 22.11
C PRO A 6 50.12 -22.95 21.34
N THR A 7 50.18 -23.00 20.00
CA THR A 7 49.21 -22.34 19.12
C THR A 7 47.85 -23.01 19.29
N ALA A 8 46.97 -22.38 20.07
CA ALA A 8 45.58 -22.80 20.18
C ALA A 8 44.91 -22.77 18.80
N SER A 9 44.30 -23.89 18.41
CA SER A 9 43.56 -24.00 17.16
C SER A 9 42.51 -22.91 17.07
N ARG A 10 42.49 -22.15 15.97
CA ARG A 10 41.51 -21.10 15.68
C ARG A 10 40.16 -21.67 15.20
N ALA A 11 40.05 -22.99 15.10
CA ALA A 11 38.85 -23.69 14.65
C ALA A 11 37.56 -23.33 15.43
N PRO A 12 37.52 -23.28 16.78
CA PRO A 12 36.29 -22.96 17.50
C PRO A 12 35.86 -21.50 17.31
N ALA A 13 36.82 -20.58 17.17
CA ALA A 13 36.54 -19.17 16.91
C ALA A 13 35.97 -18.94 15.49
N LEU A 14 36.47 -19.68 14.49
CA LEU A 14 35.94 -19.65 13.13
C LEU A 14 34.53 -20.23 13.05
N ILE A 15 34.25 -21.34 13.76
CA ILE A 15 32.91 -21.94 13.81
C ILE A 15 31.90 -20.98 14.43
N MET A 16 32.26 -20.31 15.53
CA MET A 16 31.37 -19.33 16.16
C MET A 16 31.12 -18.11 15.27
N ALA A 17 32.14 -17.63 14.56
CA ALA A 17 32.00 -16.51 13.64
C ALA A 17 31.05 -16.83 12.47
N VAL A 18 31.09 -18.06 11.94
CA VAL A 18 30.16 -18.52 10.88
C VAL A 18 28.72 -18.62 11.42
N LEU A 19 28.53 -19.12 12.64
CA LEU A 19 27.20 -19.19 13.26
C LEU A 19 26.58 -17.80 13.47
N VAL A 20 27.37 -16.83 13.93
CA VAL A 20 26.89 -15.45 14.14
C VAL A 20 26.53 -14.80 12.80
N ALA A 21 27.35 -14.97 11.76
CA ALA A 21 27.06 -14.44 10.43
C ALA A 21 25.77 -15.01 9.82
N ALA A 22 25.47 -16.29 10.05
CA ALA A 22 24.25 -16.93 9.57
C ALA A 22 22.96 -16.43 10.26
N ASN A 23 23.05 -15.90 11.48
CA ASN A 23 21.89 -15.36 12.19
C ASN A 23 21.52 -13.94 11.72
N VAL A 24 22.49 -13.15 11.24
CA VAL A 24 22.24 -11.76 10.81
C VAL A 24 21.49 -11.70 9.48
N THR A 25 21.70 -12.66 8.57
CA THR A 25 20.97 -12.70 7.28
C THR A 25 19.53 -13.19 7.41
N ALA A 26 19.19 -13.91 8.48
CA ALA A 26 17.87 -14.50 8.71
C ALA A 26 16.76 -13.46 9.00
N CYS A 27 17.11 -12.24 9.44
CA CYS A 27 16.13 -11.19 9.75
C CYS A 27 15.85 -10.21 8.59
N ALA A 28 16.62 -10.28 7.50
CA ALA A 28 16.48 -9.39 6.35
C ALA A 28 15.85 -10.13 5.16
N GLY A 29 14.51 -10.21 5.15
CA GLY A 29 13.60 -10.20 3.99
C GLY A 29 13.86 -11.02 2.71
N GLY A 30 14.91 -11.84 2.58
CA GLY A 30 15.24 -12.44 1.29
C GLY A 30 16.30 -13.54 1.25
N SER A 31 17.09 -13.81 2.30
CA SER A 31 18.00 -14.97 2.31
C SER A 31 18.11 -15.59 3.71
N ASN A 32 17.45 -16.73 3.91
CA ASN A 32 17.54 -17.49 5.15
C ASN A 32 18.18 -18.84 4.82
N PRO A 33 19.44 -19.07 5.23
CA PRO A 33 20.19 -20.26 4.84
C PRO A 33 19.53 -21.56 5.31
N VAL A 34 18.84 -21.55 6.46
CA VAL A 34 18.11 -22.72 6.97
C VAL A 34 16.90 -23.03 6.09
N ARG A 35 16.15 -21.99 5.68
CA ARG A 35 15.02 -22.13 4.75
C ARG A 35 15.49 -22.59 3.37
N ASP A 36 16.60 -22.05 2.89
CA ASP A 36 17.14 -22.37 1.57
C ASP A 36 17.64 -23.82 1.52
N ILE A 37 18.31 -24.30 2.57
CA ILE A 37 18.69 -25.71 2.71
C ILE A 37 17.44 -26.61 2.83
N ALA A 38 16.46 -26.23 3.67
CA ALA A 38 15.22 -27.01 3.82
C ALA A 38 14.46 -27.13 2.49
N THR A 39 14.35 -26.04 1.73
CA THR A 39 13.71 -26.05 0.40
C THR A 39 14.51 -26.86 -0.61
N ALA A 40 15.85 -26.78 -0.60
CA ALA A 40 16.72 -27.56 -1.47
C ALA A 40 16.61 -29.08 -1.23
N VAL A 41 16.44 -29.52 0.02
CA VAL A 41 16.25 -30.94 0.36
C VAL A 41 14.78 -31.38 0.33
N GLY A 42 13.87 -30.51 -0.13
CA GLY A 42 12.43 -30.79 -0.25
C GLY A 42 11.67 -30.85 1.07
N ALA A 43 12.31 -30.51 2.19
CA ALA A 43 11.71 -30.43 3.53
C ALA A 43 11.08 -29.05 3.84
N GLY A 44 11.27 -28.07 2.95
CA GLY A 44 10.74 -26.71 3.07
C GLY A 44 9.48 -26.48 2.23
N PRO A 45 8.68 -25.44 2.56
CA PRO A 45 7.53 -25.06 1.75
C PRO A 45 7.96 -24.71 0.32
N LYS A 46 7.25 -25.26 -0.68
CA LYS A 46 7.50 -24.96 -2.09
C LYS A 46 7.24 -23.49 -2.36
N THR A 47 8.29 -22.73 -2.63
CA THR A 47 8.17 -21.34 -3.08
C THR A 47 7.64 -21.35 -4.51
N ALA A 48 6.47 -20.75 -4.74
CA ALA A 48 5.95 -20.60 -6.09
C ALA A 48 6.89 -19.68 -6.91
N PRO A 49 7.14 -19.98 -8.20
CA PRO A 49 7.92 -19.10 -9.04
C PRO A 49 7.24 -17.73 -9.13
N THR A 50 8.04 -16.68 -9.05
CA THR A 50 7.54 -15.31 -9.25
C THR A 50 7.15 -15.15 -10.73
N PRO A 51 5.94 -14.65 -11.05
CA PRO A 51 5.54 -14.42 -12.43
C PRO A 51 6.50 -13.46 -13.17
N ASP A 52 6.71 -13.69 -14.47
CA ASP A 52 7.70 -12.93 -15.26
C ASP A 52 7.47 -11.42 -15.24
N PHE A 53 6.21 -10.98 -15.33
CA PHE A 53 5.89 -9.55 -15.28
C PHE A 53 6.21 -8.92 -13.92
N VAL A 54 6.19 -9.70 -12.84
CA VAL A 54 6.56 -9.24 -11.49
C VAL A 54 8.08 -9.14 -11.37
N ALA A 55 8.81 -10.12 -11.92
CA ALA A 55 10.27 -10.08 -11.93
C ALA A 55 10.81 -8.90 -12.75
N GLN A 56 10.16 -8.59 -13.89
CA GLN A 56 10.55 -7.51 -14.79
C GLN A 56 10.18 -6.11 -14.25
N SER A 57 9.04 -5.99 -13.56
CA SER A 57 8.56 -4.69 -13.06
C SER A 57 9.18 -4.28 -11.72
N ARG A 58 9.75 -5.22 -10.96
CA ARG A 58 10.34 -4.92 -9.65
C ARG A 58 11.70 -4.23 -9.81
N PRO A 59 11.88 -3.04 -9.22
CA PRO A 59 13.20 -2.44 -9.07
C PRO A 59 14.13 -3.39 -8.31
N GLN A 60 15.37 -3.55 -8.78
CA GLN A 60 16.39 -4.36 -8.10
C GLN A 60 16.82 -3.74 -6.76
N SER A 61 16.72 -2.41 -6.65
CA SER A 61 16.94 -1.63 -5.44
C SER A 61 15.69 -0.82 -5.13
N LEU A 62 15.21 -0.90 -3.89
CA LEU A 62 14.17 -0.02 -3.38
C LEU A 62 14.84 1.02 -2.50
N ASP A 63 14.88 2.27 -2.96
CA ASP A 63 15.22 3.40 -2.11
C ASP A 63 14.04 3.65 -1.17
N TYR A 64 13.98 2.87 -0.10
CA TYR A 64 12.94 3.03 0.91
C TYR A 64 13.17 4.35 1.63
N MET A 65 12.25 5.30 1.46
CA MET A 65 12.24 6.51 2.28
C MET A 65 11.72 6.15 3.67
N PRO A 66 12.53 6.27 4.74
CA PRO A 66 12.10 5.88 6.06
C PRO A 66 10.91 6.74 6.52
N ILE A 67 9.81 6.07 6.87
CA ILE A 67 8.64 6.74 7.43
C ILE A 67 9.03 7.29 8.79
N GLY A 68 8.82 8.59 8.99
CA GLY A 68 9.14 9.27 10.26
C GLY A 68 10.52 9.94 10.32
N THR A 69 11.33 9.88 9.27
CA THR A 69 12.50 10.79 9.19
C THR A 69 12.03 12.17 8.75
N PRO A 70 12.30 13.22 9.52
CA PRO A 70 12.05 14.58 9.05
C PRO A 70 12.86 14.82 7.77
N VAL A 71 12.20 15.38 6.76
CA VAL A 71 12.91 15.86 5.57
C VAL A 71 13.66 17.12 5.99
N GLU A 72 14.99 17.03 6.05
CA GLU A 72 15.88 18.16 6.32
C GLU A 72 15.52 19.33 5.41
N GLY A 73 15.25 20.50 5.99
CA GLY A 73 14.95 21.73 5.25
C GLY A 73 13.48 21.96 4.88
N ARG A 74 12.52 21.16 5.38
CA ARG A 74 11.09 21.51 5.23
C ARG A 74 10.75 22.67 6.20
N PRO A 75 10.33 23.86 5.72
CA PRO A 75 9.94 24.98 6.59
C PRO A 75 8.50 24.76 7.10
N THR A 76 8.27 23.68 7.85
CA THR A 76 6.99 23.38 8.49
C THR A 76 7.20 23.33 10.00
N PRO A 77 7.46 24.47 10.67
CA PRO A 77 7.45 24.52 12.12
C PRO A 77 6.06 24.16 12.64
N ALA A 78 6.01 23.60 13.85
CA ALA A 78 4.73 23.46 14.55
C ALA A 78 4.13 24.86 14.77
N ARG A 79 2.81 24.99 14.54
CA ARG A 79 2.10 26.25 14.79
C ARG A 79 2.16 26.61 16.27
N SER A 80 2.28 27.89 16.57
CA SER A 80 2.18 28.37 17.96
C SER A 80 0.74 28.23 18.47
N PRO A 81 0.52 28.20 19.80
CA PRO A 81 -0.84 28.19 20.37
C PRO A 81 -1.70 29.36 19.89
N ASP A 82 -1.10 30.54 19.73
CA ASP A 82 -1.80 31.73 19.25
C ASP A 82 -2.21 31.61 17.78
N GLU A 83 -1.33 31.05 16.94
CA GLU A 83 -1.64 30.76 15.53
C GLU A 83 -2.74 29.70 15.38
N ILE A 84 -2.78 28.71 16.27
CA ILE A 84 -3.86 27.73 16.31
C ILE A 84 -5.17 28.41 16.68
N LYS A 85 -5.17 29.26 17.72
CA LYS A 85 -6.37 29.98 18.15
C LYS A 85 -6.90 30.94 17.07
N ALA A 86 -6.00 31.62 16.36
CA ALA A 86 -6.35 32.47 15.23
C ALA A 86 -7.00 31.65 14.10
N ALA A 87 -6.41 30.50 13.75
CA ALA A 87 -6.97 29.61 12.73
C ALA A 87 -8.34 29.04 13.11
N GLU A 88 -8.55 28.68 14.39
CA GLU A 88 -9.87 28.27 14.89
C GLU A 88 -10.90 29.38 14.72
N SER A 89 -10.55 30.61 15.10
CA SER A 89 -11.44 31.78 14.95
C SER A 89 -11.80 32.04 13.49
N GLU A 90 -10.86 31.86 12.57
CA GLU A 90 -11.10 32.01 11.13
C GLU A 90 -12.09 30.94 10.63
N LEU A 91 -11.91 29.68 11.04
CA LEU A 91 -12.80 28.59 10.68
C LEU A 91 -14.23 28.79 11.20
N ASP A 92 -14.38 29.30 12.42
CA ASP A 92 -15.69 29.61 13.00
C ASP A 92 -16.39 30.76 12.25
N ALA A 93 -15.64 31.80 11.86
CA ALA A 93 -16.17 32.88 11.04
C ALA A 93 -16.62 32.39 9.65
N LEU A 94 -15.84 31.50 9.03
CA LEU A 94 -16.20 30.86 7.76
C LEU A 94 -17.45 30.00 7.88
N ARG A 95 -17.59 29.25 8.98
CA ARG A 95 -18.79 28.46 9.25
C ARG A 95 -20.02 29.36 9.30
N ALA A 96 -19.99 30.42 10.11
CA ALA A 96 -21.11 31.35 10.24
C ALA A 96 -21.47 32.00 8.90
N ARG A 97 -20.47 32.41 8.11
CA ARG A 97 -20.67 32.96 6.76
C ARG A 97 -21.36 31.93 5.85
N ASN A 98 -20.89 30.69 5.83
CA ASN A 98 -21.44 29.65 4.96
C ASN A 98 -22.87 29.26 5.36
N GLU A 99 -23.15 29.19 6.67
CA GLU A 99 -24.51 28.96 7.17
C GLU A 99 -25.46 30.07 6.74
N SER A 100 -25.05 31.34 6.86
CA SER A 100 -25.87 32.47 6.42
C SER A 100 -26.13 32.46 4.91
N ALA A 101 -25.11 32.15 4.10
CA ALA A 101 -25.22 32.06 2.65
C ALA A 101 -26.10 30.86 2.22
N GLY A 102 -25.95 29.72 2.90
CA GLY A 102 -26.78 28.53 2.67
C GLY A 102 -28.24 28.79 3.02
N ALA A 103 -28.53 29.46 4.12
CA ALA A 103 -29.88 29.87 4.48
C ALA A 103 -30.50 30.83 3.46
N ALA A 104 -29.73 31.79 2.95
CA ALA A 104 -30.18 32.69 1.90
C ALA A 104 -30.47 31.94 0.59
N ALA A 105 -29.57 31.03 0.17
CA ALA A 105 -29.76 30.21 -1.02
C ALA A 105 -30.97 29.27 -0.90
N ALA A 106 -31.19 28.66 0.27
CA ALA A 106 -32.36 27.81 0.52
C ALA A 106 -33.68 28.58 0.38
N ARG A 107 -33.73 29.84 0.83
CA ARG A 107 -34.90 30.72 0.65
C ARG A 107 -35.15 31.05 -0.82
N LEU A 108 -34.10 31.28 -1.60
CA LEU A 108 -34.21 31.64 -3.03
C LEU A 108 -34.48 30.44 -3.93
N GLY A 109 -33.97 29.25 -3.58
CA GLY A 109 -34.04 28.04 -4.38
C GLY A 109 -35.25 27.14 -4.13
N GLY A 110 -36.23 27.60 -3.34
CA GLY A 110 -37.45 26.85 -3.01
C GLY A 110 -38.45 26.76 -4.17
N THR A 111 -38.01 26.41 -5.38
CA THR A 111 -38.91 26.14 -6.50
C THR A 111 -39.42 24.69 -6.43
N PRO A 112 -40.72 24.43 -6.67
CA PRO A 112 -41.25 23.07 -6.77
C PRO A 112 -40.49 22.25 -7.83
N PRO A 113 -40.35 20.92 -7.65
CA PRO A 113 -39.79 20.05 -8.67
C PRO A 113 -40.54 20.22 -10.01
N PRO A 114 -39.82 20.34 -11.14
CA PRO A 114 -40.48 20.41 -12.45
C PRO A 114 -41.28 19.12 -12.70
N GLU A 115 -42.43 19.24 -13.35
CA GLU A 115 -43.28 18.09 -13.65
C GLU A 115 -42.50 17.04 -14.49
N PRO A 116 -42.62 15.74 -14.16
CA PRO A 116 -41.98 14.69 -14.93
C PRO A 116 -42.41 14.71 -16.39
N ILE A 117 -41.44 14.71 -17.31
CA ILE A 117 -41.71 14.55 -18.75
C ILE A 117 -42.32 13.16 -18.94
N LYS A 118 -43.58 13.10 -19.39
CA LYS A 118 -44.25 11.85 -19.73
C LYS A 118 -43.62 11.26 -20.99
N MET A 119 -42.77 10.26 -20.83
CA MET A 119 -42.24 9.50 -21.97
C MET A 119 -43.34 8.61 -22.57
N PRO A 120 -43.42 8.50 -23.91
CA PRO A 120 -44.34 7.56 -24.54
C PRO A 120 -43.99 6.12 -24.14
N VAL A 121 -44.98 5.39 -23.63
CA VAL A 121 -44.87 3.96 -23.28
C VAL A 121 -44.60 3.16 -24.57
N ASN A 122 -43.44 2.53 -24.65
CA ASN A 122 -43.11 1.65 -25.76
C ASN A 122 -43.94 0.36 -25.65
N THR A 123 -44.73 0.07 -26.67
CA THR A 123 -45.58 -1.14 -26.75
C THR A 123 -44.69 -2.39 -26.79
N PRO A 124 -45.06 -3.52 -26.13
CA PRO A 124 -44.21 -4.72 -26.09
C PRO A 124 -43.86 -5.22 -27.49
N GLN A 125 -42.56 -5.33 -27.78
CA GLN A 125 -42.04 -5.98 -28.98
C GLN A 125 -42.51 -7.44 -29.01
N ARG A 126 -43.18 -7.81 -30.12
CA ARG A 126 -43.63 -9.17 -30.42
C ARG A 126 -42.48 -10.18 -30.20
N PRO A 127 -42.69 -11.30 -29.51
CA PRO A 127 -41.62 -12.26 -29.22
C PRO A 127 -40.97 -12.75 -30.53
N ARG A 128 -39.64 -12.65 -30.57
CA ARG A 128 -38.77 -13.12 -31.65
C ARG A 128 -39.08 -14.61 -31.92
N GLN A 129 -39.60 -14.93 -33.11
CA GLN A 129 -39.67 -16.30 -33.60
C GLN A 129 -38.26 -16.91 -33.59
N LYS A 130 -38.06 -17.97 -32.81
CA LYS A 130 -36.91 -18.86 -32.97
C LYS A 130 -37.06 -19.57 -34.31
N THR A 131 -36.30 -19.15 -35.32
CA THR A 131 -36.07 -19.97 -36.51
C THR A 131 -34.96 -20.97 -36.19
N ASN A 132 -35.35 -22.22 -35.97
CA ASN A 132 -34.42 -23.33 -35.81
C ASN A 132 -34.02 -23.73 -37.23
N SER A 133 -32.89 -23.23 -37.75
CA SER A 133 -32.28 -23.81 -38.95
C SER A 133 -31.50 -25.05 -38.51
N ASN A 134 -32.16 -26.21 -38.55
CA ASN A 134 -31.49 -27.49 -38.40
C ASN A 134 -30.77 -27.83 -39.71
N THR A 135 -29.47 -28.02 -39.58
CA THR A 135 -28.53 -28.52 -40.58
C THR A 135 -28.94 -29.91 -41.09
N ASN A 136 -28.54 -30.19 -42.34
CA ASN A 136 -28.12 -31.49 -42.88
C ASN A 136 -29.06 -32.14 -43.93
N ARG A 137 -28.74 -31.92 -45.21
CA ARG A 137 -28.48 -32.98 -46.21
C ARG A 137 -27.82 -32.40 -47.46
#